data_AF-A0A843LJR6-F1
#
_entry.id   AF-A0A843LJR6-F1
#
_cell.length_a   1.000
_cell.length_b   1.000
_cell.length_c   1.000
_cell.angle_alpha   90.00
_cell.angle_beta   90.00
_cell.angle_gamma   90.00
#
_symmetry.space_group_name_H-M   'P 1'
#
loop_
_entity.id
_entity.type
_entity.pdbx_description
1 polymer ?
#
loop_
_entity_poly.entity_id
_entity_poly.type
_entity_poly.pdbx_seq_one_letter_code
_entity_poly.pdbx_strand_id
1 'polypeptide(L)'
;MQDIKQDILSVLREKGTTVSTSDILNSVSKEYSISKFNGEYSRARQIRRKFLYHLNKLAQEELLQLDKFSNNGEKHFVLNVSIGEEPAPTKYKKEFLPPIPIEGYEQKGIIQKYGQLTEKINSVVVLCDKYHEELLPVIKKLLFIVDDCICLENFADNANKKNSTEFIKELDKECSRYGKKISLSIDLENVEKERILTLIKETISLHNIHFIFGIEKNSLNDKRELIHMLLEIYAKEKKKIFIKNKDKFNLPYFIGNAGVYSFDEDEWNSIEDKPIFIACSQSTVIVDVKKFYDHYGFNLVRFKELLMNISTSFLSLNPIQRKKIRDYFKDNIPNYHRDFLELSRNYVRLWNFGLLEPELEKEKVLEIIGKSKEKIDDFTQMQDRIYNSCGMPIRLKIALNEAAKTSGKDLSSAKFSPMKVENFNSILNELEGKIGETVKVSSYFDGGVHAMFQRVGKIESSKELLNEVSHLINNNKLAFFSYDLRGVEYG
;
A
#
# COMPACT_ATOMS: atom_id res chain seq x y z
N MET A 1 5.86 -3.45 -34.53
CA MET A 1 6.70 -2.27 -34.20
C MET A 1 8.15 -2.72 -34.28
N GLN A 2 8.91 -2.17 -35.22
CA GLN A 2 10.37 -2.31 -35.23
C GLN A 2 10.95 -1.81 -33.90
N ASP A 3 12.01 -2.46 -33.44
CA ASP A 3 12.67 -2.13 -32.17
C ASP A 3 13.46 -0.83 -32.34
N ILE A 4 12.90 0.30 -31.88
CA ILE A 4 13.50 1.64 -31.94
C ILE A 4 14.96 1.65 -31.46
N LYS A 5 15.33 0.76 -30.52
CA LYS A 5 16.71 0.62 -30.08
C LYS A 5 17.64 0.16 -31.21
N GLN A 6 17.23 -0.84 -32.00
CA GLN A 6 18.01 -1.35 -33.12
C GLN A 6 18.16 -0.29 -34.22
N ASP A 7 17.10 0.48 -34.48
CA ASP A 7 17.15 1.55 -35.48
C ASP A 7 18.12 2.66 -35.06
N ILE A 8 18.10 3.08 -33.79
CA ILE A 8 19.06 4.06 -33.25
C ILE A 8 20.50 3.55 -33.39
N LEU A 9 20.75 2.29 -33.01
CA LEU A 9 22.08 1.68 -33.09
C LEU A 9 22.54 1.52 -34.55
N SER A 10 21.64 1.20 -35.48
CA SER A 10 21.93 1.10 -36.91
C SER A 10 22.38 2.46 -37.47
N VAL A 11 21.66 3.53 -37.15
CA VAL A 11 22.03 4.90 -37.61
C VAL A 11 23.40 5.31 -37.10
N LEU A 12 23.72 5.00 -35.85
CA LEU A 12 25.01 5.35 -35.26
C LEU A 12 26.15 4.46 -35.80
N ARG A 13 25.88 3.19 -36.11
CA ARG A 13 26.83 2.29 -36.79
C ARG A 13 27.13 2.75 -38.21
N GLU A 14 26.11 3.15 -38.97
CA GLU A 14 26.27 3.66 -40.34
C GLU A 14 27.07 4.96 -40.39
N LYS A 15 26.82 5.88 -39.45
CA LYS A 15 27.49 7.18 -39.43
C LYS A 15 28.92 7.12 -38.88
N GLY A 16 29.27 6.10 -38.10
CA GLY A 16 30.64 5.83 -37.62
C GLY A 16 31.31 6.97 -36.84
N THR A 17 30.55 7.98 -36.43
CA THR A 17 31.02 9.25 -35.86
C THR A 17 30.02 9.76 -34.82
N THR A 18 30.36 10.84 -34.12
CA THR A 18 29.44 11.53 -33.22
C THR A 18 28.23 12.08 -33.98
N VAL A 19 27.01 11.73 -33.55
CA VAL A 19 25.74 12.16 -34.18
C VAL A 19 24.87 12.92 -33.19
N SER A 20 24.27 14.03 -33.65
CA SER A 20 23.36 14.83 -32.82
C SER A 20 22.04 14.09 -32.57
N THR A 21 21.38 14.43 -31.46
CA THR A 21 20.06 13.87 -31.12
C THR A 21 19.04 14.08 -32.25
N SER A 22 19.03 15.26 -32.88
CA SER A 22 18.11 15.56 -33.98
C SER A 22 18.44 14.76 -35.24
N ASP A 23 19.71 14.54 -35.54
CA ASP A 23 20.13 13.76 -36.69
C ASP A 23 19.81 12.27 -36.53
N ILE A 24 19.95 11.71 -35.33
CA ILE A 24 19.54 10.33 -35.07
C ILE A 24 18.01 10.23 -35.22
N LEU A 25 17.26 11.18 -34.67
CA LEU A 25 15.80 11.21 -34.78
C LEU A 25 15.35 11.25 -36.24
N ASN A 26 15.96 12.13 -37.05
CA ASN A 26 15.64 12.28 -38.46
C ASN A 26 16.04 11.06 -39.30
N SER A 27 17.14 10.37 -38.94
CA SER A 27 17.63 9.19 -39.67
C SER A 27 16.86 7.90 -39.33
N VAL A 28 16.36 7.75 -38.10
CA VAL A 28 15.51 6.61 -37.70
C VAL A 28 14.12 6.69 -38.35
N SER A 29 13.80 7.75 -39.11
CA SER A 29 12.41 8.02 -39.47
C SER A 29 12.12 8.80 -40.76
N LYS A 30 11.62 8.09 -41.78
CA LYS A 30 10.74 8.71 -42.80
C LYS A 30 9.31 8.96 -42.28
N GLU A 31 8.85 8.22 -41.28
CA GLU A 31 7.52 8.38 -40.64
C GLU A 31 7.47 9.45 -39.53
N TYR A 32 8.61 9.92 -39.03
CA TYR A 32 8.70 10.87 -37.91
C TYR A 32 9.32 12.23 -38.30
N SER A 33 9.40 12.49 -39.61
CA SER A 33 9.76 13.79 -40.17
C SER A 33 8.74 14.85 -39.75
N ILE A 34 9.20 15.87 -39.02
CA ILE A 34 8.43 16.96 -38.40
C ILE A 34 7.59 17.76 -39.43
N SER A 35 7.89 17.64 -40.73
CA SER A 35 7.35 18.47 -41.80
C SER A 35 5.97 18.08 -42.36
N LYS A 36 5.31 17.03 -41.85
CA LYS A 36 4.00 16.57 -42.40
C LYS A 36 2.82 16.51 -41.41
N PHE A 37 2.90 17.17 -40.27
CA PHE A 37 1.82 17.13 -39.27
C PHE A 37 1.18 18.50 -39.04
N ASN A 38 0.41 18.98 -40.02
CA ASN A 38 -0.53 20.08 -39.84
C ASN A 38 -1.76 19.56 -39.06
N GLY A 39 -1.64 19.50 -37.73
CA GLY A 39 -2.73 19.12 -36.81
C GLY A 39 -2.32 18.23 -35.63
N GLU A 40 -1.15 17.57 -35.68
CA GLU A 40 -0.72 16.59 -34.66
C GLU A 40 0.51 17.04 -33.83
N TYR A 41 0.53 18.29 -33.35
CA TYR A 41 1.62 18.77 -32.47
C TYR A 41 1.81 17.89 -31.22
N SER A 42 0.74 17.26 -30.73
CA SER A 42 0.76 16.34 -29.57
C SER A 42 1.50 15.03 -29.89
N ARG A 43 1.27 14.42 -31.06
CA ARG A 43 1.84 13.12 -31.44
C ARG A 43 3.34 13.24 -31.76
N ALA A 44 3.73 14.27 -32.50
CA ALA A 44 5.15 14.56 -32.78
C ALA A 44 5.96 14.80 -31.50
N ARG A 45 5.36 15.48 -30.50
CA ARG A 45 5.99 15.70 -29.19
C ARG A 45 6.09 14.42 -28.37
N GLN A 46 5.07 13.56 -28.38
CA GLN A 46 5.10 12.24 -27.73
C GLN A 46 6.19 11.33 -28.30
N ILE A 47 6.30 11.31 -29.63
CA ILE A 47 7.33 10.57 -30.36
C ILE A 47 8.72 11.05 -29.95
N ARG A 48 8.96 12.37 -30.00
CA ARG A 48 10.25 12.97 -29.64
C ARG A 48 10.64 12.61 -28.20
N ARG A 49 9.69 12.59 -27.28
CA ARG A 49 9.92 12.18 -25.88
C ARG A 49 10.26 10.70 -25.73
N LYS A 50 9.53 9.81 -26.42
CA LYS A 50 9.83 8.36 -26.46
C LYS A 50 11.24 8.11 -27.00
N PHE A 51 11.61 8.81 -28.07
CA PHE A 51 12.94 8.71 -28.66
C PHE A 51 14.06 9.14 -27.71
N LEU A 52 13.90 10.30 -27.04
CA LEU A 52 14.84 10.78 -26.03
C LEU A 52 15.00 9.80 -24.85
N TYR A 53 13.92 9.17 -24.43
CA TYR A 53 13.96 8.13 -23.40
C TYR A 53 14.82 6.94 -23.84
N HIS A 54 14.61 6.43 -25.06
CA HIS A 54 15.41 5.31 -25.59
C HIS A 54 16.89 5.68 -25.76
N LEU A 55 17.21 6.90 -26.19
CA LEU A 55 18.59 7.39 -26.24
C LEU A 55 19.25 7.42 -24.86
N ASN A 56 18.57 8.00 -23.85
CA ASN A 56 19.10 8.03 -22.49
C ASN A 56 19.26 6.62 -21.91
N LYS A 57 18.34 5.70 -22.23
CA LYS A 57 18.42 4.29 -21.82
C LYS A 57 19.62 3.57 -22.46
N LEU A 58 19.87 3.79 -23.75
CA LEU A 58 21.05 3.22 -24.43
C LEU A 58 22.36 3.80 -23.89
N ALA A 59 22.37 5.07 -23.48
CA ALA A 59 23.51 5.67 -22.78
C ALA A 59 23.72 5.07 -21.37
N GLN A 60 22.65 4.81 -20.62
CA GLN A 60 22.71 4.09 -19.34
C GLN A 60 23.17 2.63 -19.50
N GLU A 61 22.82 1.99 -20.61
CA GLU A 61 23.25 0.64 -20.97
C GLU A 61 24.73 0.60 -21.44
N GLU A 62 25.41 1.76 -21.48
CA GLU A 62 26.80 1.97 -21.95
C GLU A 62 27.01 1.64 -23.44
N LEU A 63 25.92 1.50 -24.21
CA LEU A 63 25.98 1.28 -25.65
C LEU A 63 26.27 2.58 -26.40
N LEU A 64 25.89 3.71 -25.80
CA LEU A 64 26.16 5.06 -26.29
C LEU A 64 26.96 5.85 -25.26
N GLN A 65 27.92 6.64 -25.74
CA GLN A 65 28.60 7.64 -24.93
C GLN A 65 28.13 9.03 -25.33
N LEU A 66 27.88 9.88 -24.34
CA LEU A 66 27.62 11.30 -24.57
C LEU A 66 28.96 12.01 -24.84
N ASP A 67 29.15 12.49 -26.06
CA ASP A 67 30.41 13.10 -26.51
C ASP A 67 30.45 14.60 -26.17
N LYS A 68 29.40 15.36 -26.56
CA LYS A 68 29.35 16.80 -26.33
C LYS A 68 27.93 17.38 -26.31
N PHE A 69 27.84 18.63 -25.85
CA PHE A 69 26.65 19.47 -25.96
C PHE A 69 26.89 20.57 -26.98
N SER A 70 25.89 20.87 -27.82
CA SER A 70 25.91 22.10 -28.62
C SER A 70 25.49 23.31 -27.78
N ASN A 71 25.76 24.52 -28.29
CA ASN A 71 25.40 25.79 -27.64
C ASN A 71 23.89 25.95 -27.35
N ASN A 72 23.04 25.14 -27.99
CA ASN A 72 21.58 25.12 -27.78
C ASN A 72 21.13 24.00 -26.81
N GLY A 73 22.06 23.35 -26.11
CA GLY A 73 21.79 22.25 -25.18
C GLY A 73 21.54 20.89 -25.85
N GLU A 74 21.84 20.75 -27.15
CA GLU A 74 21.62 19.50 -27.87
C GLU A 74 22.72 18.47 -27.59
N LYS A 75 22.31 17.28 -27.18
CA LYS A 75 23.21 16.15 -26.90
C LYS A 75 23.71 15.49 -28.18
N HIS A 76 24.99 15.16 -28.18
CA HIS A 76 25.66 14.42 -29.24
C HIS A 76 26.16 13.08 -28.71
N PHE A 77 25.85 12.01 -29.41
CA PHE A 77 26.15 10.64 -28.99
C PHE A 77 27.09 9.95 -29.96
N VAL A 78 27.97 9.11 -29.44
CA VAL A 78 28.83 8.20 -30.21
C VAL A 78 28.56 6.77 -29.76
N LEU A 79 28.68 5.81 -30.69
CA LEU A 79 28.55 4.40 -30.37
C LEU A 79 29.77 3.95 -29.56
N ASN A 80 29.55 3.29 -28.43
CA ASN A 80 30.61 2.85 -27.52
C ASN A 80 31.01 1.37 -27.75
N VAL A 81 30.69 0.82 -28.93
CA VAL A 81 30.92 -0.59 -29.29
C VAL A 81 31.66 -0.63 -30.63
N SER A 82 32.70 -1.43 -30.77
CA SER A 82 33.50 -1.51 -31.99
C SER A 82 32.67 -2.10 -33.15
N ILE A 83 32.83 -1.58 -34.37
CA ILE A 83 32.13 -2.11 -35.56
C ILE A 83 32.55 -3.57 -35.76
N GLY A 84 31.60 -4.49 -35.59
CA GLY A 84 31.82 -5.95 -35.74
C GLY A 84 31.79 -6.76 -34.44
N GLU A 85 31.73 -6.11 -33.28
CA GLU A 85 31.45 -6.81 -32.02
C GLU A 85 29.92 -6.94 -31.85
N GLU A 86 29.41 -8.17 -31.88
CA GLU A 86 28.11 -8.44 -31.25
C GLU A 86 28.24 -7.99 -29.79
N PRO A 87 27.30 -7.19 -29.26
CA PRO A 87 27.29 -6.93 -27.83
C PRO A 87 27.26 -8.30 -27.18
N ALA A 88 28.34 -8.66 -26.46
CA ALA A 88 28.41 -9.92 -25.75
C ALA A 88 27.05 -10.09 -25.05
N PRO A 89 26.32 -11.21 -25.27
CA PRO A 89 25.00 -11.39 -24.67
C PRO A 89 25.24 -11.14 -23.20
N THR A 90 24.71 -10.03 -22.69
CA THR A 90 25.09 -9.49 -21.39
C THR A 90 24.95 -10.64 -20.41
N LYS A 91 26.08 -11.21 -19.99
CA LYS A 91 26.14 -12.22 -18.93
C LYS A 91 25.47 -11.53 -17.76
N TYR A 92 24.18 -11.85 -17.56
CA TYR A 92 23.29 -11.31 -16.54
C TYR A 92 23.87 -10.05 -15.88
N LYS A 93 23.77 -8.87 -16.54
CA LYS A 93 24.02 -7.60 -15.84
C LYS A 93 23.02 -7.65 -14.68
N LYS A 94 23.50 -7.86 -13.44
CA LYS A 94 22.74 -7.58 -12.22
C LYS A 94 22.02 -6.28 -12.52
N GLU A 95 20.69 -6.27 -12.48
CA GLU A 95 19.92 -5.03 -12.60
C GLU A 95 20.53 -4.06 -11.58
N PHE A 96 21.38 -3.12 -12.03
CA PHE A 96 21.90 -2.08 -11.17
C PHE A 96 20.69 -1.21 -10.89
N LEU A 97 20.03 -1.49 -9.78
CA LEU A 97 19.02 -0.61 -9.23
C LEU A 97 19.71 0.74 -9.03
N PRO A 98 19.12 1.85 -9.52
CA PRO A 98 19.67 3.16 -9.24
C PRO A 98 19.82 3.33 -7.72
N PRO A 99 20.86 4.04 -7.25
CA PRO A 99 21.07 4.25 -5.82
C PRO A 99 19.79 4.80 -5.20
N ILE A 100 19.28 4.14 -4.16
CA ILE A 100 18.01 4.54 -3.58
C ILE A 100 18.31 5.73 -2.65
N PRO A 101 17.76 6.94 -2.88
CA PRO A 101 18.12 8.16 -2.15
C PRO A 101 17.77 8.17 -0.64
N ILE A 102 17.43 7.01 -0.08
CA ILE A 102 17.03 6.81 1.31
C ILE A 102 18.03 5.97 2.12
N GLU A 103 19.07 5.40 1.49
CA GLU A 103 20.06 4.51 2.12
C GLU A 103 20.74 5.11 3.36
N GLY A 104 21.06 6.42 3.33
CA GLY A 104 21.67 7.10 4.48
C GLY A 104 20.74 7.26 5.69
N TYR A 105 19.41 7.22 5.50
CA TYR A 105 18.44 7.24 6.58
C TYR A 105 18.19 5.84 7.17
N GLU A 106 18.36 4.78 6.37
CA GLU A 106 18.29 3.39 6.84
C GLU A 106 19.42 3.08 7.82
N GLN A 107 20.64 3.52 7.50
CA GLN A 107 21.81 3.34 8.38
C GLN A 107 21.65 4.06 9.72
N LYS A 108 20.92 5.18 9.74
CA LYS A 108 20.57 5.89 10.98
C LYS A 108 19.38 5.26 11.69
N GLY A 109 18.75 4.23 11.12
CA GLY A 109 17.52 3.60 11.57
C GLY A 109 16.36 4.60 11.72
N ILE A 110 16.37 5.68 10.92
CA ILE A 110 15.27 6.66 10.85
C ILE A 110 14.17 6.11 9.93
N ILE A 111 14.55 5.30 8.96
CA ILE A 111 13.60 4.62 8.09
C ILE A 111 13.87 3.12 8.05
N GLN A 112 12.83 2.38 7.68
CA GLN A 112 12.90 0.95 7.44
C GLN A 112 12.07 0.62 6.19
N LYS A 113 12.67 -0.09 5.22
CA LYS A 113 11.92 -0.68 4.10
C LYS A 113 11.15 -1.90 4.61
N TYR A 114 9.88 -2.02 4.24
CA TYR A 114 9.06 -3.17 4.62
C TYR A 114 8.92 -4.14 3.45
N GLY A 115 9.53 -5.33 3.59
CA GLY A 115 9.55 -6.36 2.56
C GLY A 115 10.50 -6.07 1.39
N GLN A 116 10.31 -6.80 0.29
CA GLN A 116 11.11 -6.73 -0.93
C GLN A 116 10.49 -5.75 -1.94
N LEU A 117 10.88 -4.48 -1.88
CA LEU A 117 10.28 -3.39 -2.66
C LEU A 117 10.31 -3.57 -4.20
N THR A 118 11.14 -4.46 -4.74
CA THR A 118 11.28 -4.66 -6.19
C THR A 118 10.57 -5.89 -6.73
N GLU A 119 10.29 -6.88 -5.88
CA GLU A 119 9.90 -8.23 -6.34
C GLU A 119 8.50 -8.64 -5.89
N LYS A 120 8.05 -8.11 -4.75
CA LYS A 120 6.81 -8.50 -4.09
C LYS A 120 5.95 -7.29 -3.82
N ILE A 121 4.65 -7.50 -3.68
CA ILE A 121 3.71 -6.45 -3.24
C ILE A 121 3.46 -6.61 -1.75
N ASN A 122 3.15 -5.54 -1.01
CA ASN A 122 2.88 -5.71 0.42
C ASN A 122 1.47 -6.24 0.71
N SER A 123 0.44 -5.86 -0.06
CA SER A 123 -0.92 -6.30 0.25
C SER A 123 -1.86 -6.42 -0.94
N VAL A 124 -2.79 -7.38 -0.83
CA VAL A 124 -3.80 -7.73 -1.83
C VAL A 124 -5.16 -7.89 -1.19
N VAL A 125 -6.19 -7.46 -1.89
CA VAL A 125 -7.58 -7.78 -1.61
C VAL A 125 -8.09 -8.80 -2.63
N VAL A 126 -8.80 -9.79 -2.13
CA VAL A 126 -9.52 -10.80 -2.92
C VAL A 126 -11.00 -10.63 -2.65
N LEU A 127 -11.79 -10.35 -3.69
CA LEU A 127 -13.25 -10.24 -3.62
C LEU A 127 -13.86 -11.64 -3.67
N CYS A 128 -14.26 -12.17 -2.50
CA CYS A 128 -14.67 -13.56 -2.38
C CYS A 128 -16.05 -13.86 -2.99
N ASP A 129 -16.90 -12.86 -3.13
CA ASP A 129 -18.20 -12.92 -3.80
C ASP A 129 -18.08 -13.14 -5.31
N LYS A 130 -16.97 -12.68 -5.91
CA LYS A 130 -16.65 -12.87 -7.34
C LYS A 130 -15.87 -14.16 -7.63
N TYR A 131 -15.56 -14.97 -6.61
CA TYR A 131 -14.71 -16.14 -6.77
C TYR A 131 -15.52 -17.45 -6.67
N HIS A 132 -15.67 -18.15 -7.80
CA HIS A 132 -16.46 -19.37 -7.90
C HIS A 132 -15.64 -20.67 -7.85
N GLU A 133 -14.31 -20.60 -7.97
CA GLU A 133 -13.40 -21.75 -7.92
C GLU A 133 -12.90 -22.04 -6.49
N GLU A 134 -12.04 -23.06 -6.32
CA GLU A 134 -11.33 -23.28 -5.06
C GLU A 134 -10.38 -22.11 -4.74
N LEU A 135 -10.69 -21.37 -3.68
CA LEU A 135 -9.97 -20.15 -3.29
C LEU A 135 -8.58 -20.45 -2.70
N LEU A 136 -8.42 -21.60 -2.04
CA LEU A 136 -7.22 -21.96 -1.30
C LEU A 136 -5.96 -22.06 -2.20
N PRO A 137 -5.96 -22.77 -3.34
CA PRO A 137 -4.79 -22.85 -4.22
C PRO A 137 -4.30 -21.47 -4.68
N VAL A 138 -5.21 -20.53 -4.96
CA VAL A 138 -4.82 -19.18 -5.39
C VAL A 138 -4.27 -18.36 -4.23
N ILE A 139 -4.86 -18.45 -3.04
CA ILE A 139 -4.28 -17.82 -1.85
C ILE A 139 -2.85 -18.34 -1.60
N LYS A 140 -2.57 -19.63 -1.77
CA LYS A 140 -1.21 -20.18 -1.62
C LYS A 140 -0.22 -19.52 -2.60
N LYS A 141 -0.64 -19.25 -3.84
CA LYS A 141 0.18 -18.51 -4.81
C LYS A 141 0.36 -17.04 -4.42
N LEU A 142 -0.69 -16.38 -3.94
CA LEU A 142 -0.60 -15.01 -3.44
C LEU A 142 0.33 -14.90 -2.23
N LEU A 143 0.30 -15.86 -1.31
CA LEU A 143 1.19 -15.93 -0.15
C LEU A 143 2.66 -16.03 -0.55
N PHE A 144 3.02 -16.40 -1.78
CA PHE A 144 4.41 -16.33 -2.25
C PHE A 144 4.85 -14.89 -2.58
N ILE A 145 3.97 -14.11 -3.21
CA ILE A 145 4.27 -12.80 -3.81
C ILE A 145 3.85 -11.60 -2.94
N VAL A 146 3.06 -11.82 -1.89
CA VAL A 146 2.56 -10.78 -0.98
C VAL A 146 3.38 -10.73 0.30
N ASP A 147 4.07 -9.65 0.64
CA ASP A 147 4.95 -9.59 1.82
C ASP A 147 4.24 -9.41 3.16
N ASP A 148 3.12 -8.68 3.21
CA ASP A 148 2.48 -8.36 4.50
C ASP A 148 1.21 -9.16 4.75
N CYS A 149 0.13 -8.85 4.02
CA CYS A 149 -1.18 -9.42 4.30
C CYS A 149 -2.09 -9.50 3.08
N ILE A 150 -3.00 -10.46 3.15
CA ILE A 150 -4.08 -10.65 2.17
C ILE A 150 -5.41 -10.41 2.88
N CYS A 151 -6.29 -9.61 2.27
CA CYS A 151 -7.67 -9.48 2.70
C CYS A 151 -8.57 -10.37 1.84
N LEU A 152 -9.41 -11.18 2.48
CA LEU A 152 -10.55 -11.83 1.85
C LEU A 152 -11.78 -10.96 2.14
N GLU A 153 -12.14 -10.12 1.19
CA GLU A 153 -13.28 -9.21 1.29
C GLU A 153 -14.58 -9.95 0.93
N ASN A 154 -15.71 -9.50 1.48
CA ASN A 154 -17.03 -10.11 1.26
C ASN A 154 -17.04 -11.61 1.63
N PHE A 155 -16.41 -11.97 2.75
CA PHE A 155 -16.26 -13.37 3.15
C PHE A 155 -17.54 -13.99 3.73
N ALA A 156 -18.63 -13.22 3.89
CA ALA A 156 -19.88 -13.67 4.51
C ALA A 156 -20.44 -14.97 3.87
N ASP A 157 -20.52 -15.02 2.53
CA ASP A 157 -21.01 -16.21 1.82
C ASP A 157 -20.15 -17.44 2.08
N ASN A 158 -18.83 -17.26 2.13
CA ASN A 158 -17.90 -18.35 2.44
C ASN A 158 -17.97 -18.75 3.91
N ALA A 159 -18.22 -17.81 4.83
CA ALA A 159 -18.42 -18.09 6.24
C ALA A 159 -19.65 -18.96 6.50
N ASN A 160 -20.72 -18.77 5.71
CA ASN A 160 -21.96 -19.54 5.81
C ASN A 160 -21.83 -21.00 5.29
N LYS A 161 -20.78 -21.33 4.53
CA LYS A 161 -20.56 -22.70 4.01
C LYS A 161 -20.18 -23.67 5.13
N LYS A 162 -20.60 -24.95 5.01
CA LYS A 162 -20.31 -26.01 6.00
C LYS A 162 -18.81 -26.31 6.18
N ASN A 163 -18.00 -26.11 5.15
CA ASN A 163 -16.56 -26.40 5.15
C ASN A 163 -15.68 -25.17 5.49
N SER A 164 -16.28 -24.06 5.92
CA SER A 164 -15.57 -22.81 6.19
C SER A 164 -14.51 -22.94 7.29
N THR A 165 -14.80 -23.68 8.37
CA THR A 165 -13.83 -23.94 9.44
C THR A 165 -12.56 -24.63 8.92
N GLU A 166 -12.70 -25.70 8.15
CA GLU A 166 -11.55 -26.47 7.65
C GLU A 166 -10.72 -25.63 6.68
N PHE A 167 -11.38 -24.85 5.83
CA PHE A 167 -10.72 -23.88 4.96
C PHE A 167 -9.90 -22.86 5.75
N ILE A 168 -10.45 -22.25 6.80
CA ILE A 168 -9.72 -21.26 7.63
C ILE A 168 -8.56 -21.91 8.39
N LYS A 169 -8.73 -23.13 8.91
CA LYS A 169 -7.64 -23.87 9.57
C LYS A 169 -6.49 -24.16 8.61
N GLU A 170 -6.80 -24.53 7.37
CA GLU A 170 -5.78 -24.75 6.35
C GLU A 170 -5.11 -23.43 5.93
N LEU A 171 -5.86 -22.32 5.86
CA LEU A 171 -5.28 -20.99 5.65
C LEU A 171 -4.29 -20.60 6.75
N ASP A 172 -4.63 -20.83 8.03
CA ASP A 172 -3.74 -20.50 9.15
C ASP A 172 -2.42 -21.27 9.07
N LYS A 173 -2.47 -22.57 8.70
CA LYS A 173 -1.27 -23.38 8.48
C LYS A 173 -0.38 -22.81 7.37
N GLU A 174 -0.97 -22.42 6.24
CA GLU A 174 -0.21 -21.82 5.14
C GLU A 174 0.37 -20.46 5.55
N CYS A 175 -0.42 -19.62 6.22
CA CYS A 175 0.06 -18.34 6.73
C CYS A 175 1.26 -18.50 7.67
N SER A 176 1.22 -19.50 8.55
CA SER A 176 2.35 -19.84 9.44
C SER A 176 3.61 -20.19 8.66
N ARG A 177 3.50 -20.99 7.58
CA ARG A 177 4.65 -21.35 6.72
C ARG A 177 5.30 -20.15 6.05
N TYR A 178 4.50 -19.17 5.65
CA TYR A 178 5.01 -17.95 5.00
C TYR A 178 5.30 -16.80 5.97
N GLY A 179 4.97 -16.94 7.26
CA GLY A 179 5.10 -15.88 8.26
C GLY A 179 4.15 -14.70 8.02
N LYS A 180 2.95 -14.96 7.49
CA LYS A 180 2.00 -13.94 7.01
C LYS A 180 0.69 -13.97 7.78
N LYS A 181 -0.17 -12.98 7.54
CA LYS A 181 -1.51 -12.91 8.11
C LYS A 181 -2.56 -12.70 7.04
N ILE A 182 -3.76 -13.21 7.30
CA ILE A 182 -4.94 -13.01 6.47
C ILE A 182 -6.00 -12.29 7.29
N SER A 183 -6.59 -11.25 6.70
CA SER A 183 -7.79 -10.61 7.22
C SER A 183 -9.02 -11.13 6.48
N LEU A 184 -10.07 -11.46 7.21
CA LEU A 184 -11.37 -11.89 6.71
C LEU A 184 -12.38 -10.79 7.02
N SER A 185 -12.86 -10.08 5.99
CA SER A 185 -13.88 -9.06 6.14
C SER A 185 -15.27 -9.71 6.10
N ILE A 186 -16.01 -9.59 7.19
CA ILE A 186 -17.33 -10.18 7.38
C ILE A 186 -18.33 -9.07 7.62
N ASP A 187 -19.24 -8.94 6.68
CA ASP A 187 -20.44 -8.10 6.81
C ASP A 187 -21.44 -8.82 7.75
N LEU A 188 -21.73 -8.20 8.91
CA LEU A 188 -22.63 -8.78 9.90
C LEU A 188 -24.11 -8.73 9.47
N GLU A 189 -24.47 -7.88 8.51
CA GLU A 189 -25.80 -7.86 7.93
C GLU A 189 -26.09 -9.14 7.13
N ASN A 190 -25.07 -9.71 6.47
CA ASN A 190 -25.20 -10.80 5.49
C ASN A 190 -24.81 -12.21 6.00
N VAL A 191 -24.67 -12.41 7.32
CA VAL A 191 -24.31 -13.73 7.90
C VAL A 191 -25.45 -14.41 8.65
N GLU A 192 -25.46 -15.74 8.60
CA GLU A 192 -26.30 -16.58 9.46
C GLU A 192 -25.70 -16.63 10.87
N LYS A 193 -26.47 -16.22 11.89
CA LYS A 193 -26.02 -16.09 13.29
C LYS A 193 -25.36 -17.37 13.82
N GLU A 194 -26.01 -18.52 13.66
CA GLU A 194 -25.53 -19.80 14.19
C GLU A 194 -24.25 -20.25 13.48
N ARG A 195 -24.13 -20.01 12.17
CA ARG A 195 -22.95 -20.35 11.37
C ARG A 195 -21.76 -19.53 11.79
N ILE A 196 -21.89 -18.20 11.83
CA ILE A 196 -20.77 -17.32 12.16
C ILE A 196 -20.28 -17.56 13.60
N LEU A 197 -21.18 -17.78 14.56
CA LEU A 197 -20.80 -18.06 15.93
C LEU A 197 -20.05 -19.38 16.07
N THR A 198 -20.48 -20.42 15.33
CA THR A 198 -19.78 -21.71 15.30
C THR A 198 -18.39 -21.56 14.68
N LEU A 199 -18.31 -20.90 13.53
CA LEU A 199 -17.05 -20.63 12.83
C LEU A 199 -16.05 -19.91 13.73
N ILE A 200 -16.47 -18.82 14.38
CA ILE A 200 -15.61 -18.04 15.28
C ILE A 200 -15.16 -18.88 16.48
N LYS A 201 -16.04 -19.61 17.16
CA LYS A 201 -15.66 -20.48 18.28
C LYS A 201 -14.59 -21.51 17.88
N GLU A 202 -14.68 -22.07 16.69
CA GLU A 202 -13.75 -23.10 16.20
C GLU A 202 -12.42 -22.54 15.66
N THR A 203 -12.34 -21.23 15.41
CA THR A 203 -11.18 -20.62 14.72
C THR A 203 -10.55 -19.44 15.45
N ILE A 204 -11.14 -18.95 16.55
CA ILE A 204 -10.64 -17.81 17.32
C ILE A 204 -9.25 -18.03 17.97
N SER A 205 -8.85 -19.29 18.15
CA SER A 205 -7.53 -19.64 18.65
C SER A 205 -6.42 -19.47 17.61
N LEU A 206 -6.76 -19.39 16.32
CA LEU A 206 -5.81 -19.24 15.22
C LEU A 206 -5.11 -17.88 15.27
N HIS A 207 -3.80 -17.87 15.04
CA HIS A 207 -2.96 -16.68 15.28
C HIS A 207 -2.72 -15.84 14.03
N ASN A 208 -2.86 -16.44 12.84
CA ASN A 208 -2.57 -15.76 11.58
C ASN A 208 -3.84 -15.27 10.86
N ILE A 209 -5.01 -15.51 11.45
CA ILE A 209 -6.30 -15.11 10.90
C ILE A 209 -6.88 -13.99 11.75
N HIS A 210 -7.25 -12.89 11.10
CA HIS A 210 -7.96 -11.78 11.72
C HIS A 210 -9.36 -11.66 11.13
N PHE A 211 -10.37 -11.63 11.99
CA PHE A 211 -11.74 -11.33 11.57
C PHE A 211 -12.02 -9.84 11.75
N ILE A 212 -12.57 -9.23 10.71
CA ILE A 212 -12.99 -7.83 10.69
C ILE A 212 -14.49 -7.81 10.49
N PHE A 213 -15.22 -7.36 11.52
CA PHE A 213 -16.67 -7.32 11.49
C PHE A 213 -17.15 -5.94 11.03
N GLY A 214 -17.73 -5.89 9.84
CA GLY A 214 -18.38 -4.70 9.30
C GLY A 214 -19.83 -4.63 9.77
N ILE A 215 -20.25 -3.45 10.21
CA ILE A 215 -21.65 -3.21 10.59
C ILE A 215 -22.05 -1.74 10.37
N GLU A 216 -23.31 -1.54 10.01
CA GLU A 216 -23.99 -0.25 9.96
C GLU A 216 -24.73 0.06 11.27
N LYS A 217 -24.79 1.34 11.62
CA LYS A 217 -25.48 1.89 12.78
C LYS A 217 -26.93 1.44 12.84
N ASN A 218 -27.62 1.50 11.71
CA ASN A 218 -29.04 1.13 11.64
C ASN A 218 -29.27 -0.37 11.92
N SER A 219 -28.27 -1.21 11.65
CA SER A 219 -28.33 -2.67 11.86
C SER A 219 -27.88 -3.12 13.25
N LEU A 220 -27.34 -2.22 14.08
CA LEU A 220 -26.87 -2.57 15.43
C LEU A 220 -27.95 -3.19 16.32
N ASN A 221 -29.18 -2.67 16.24
CA ASN A 221 -30.29 -3.16 17.05
C ASN A 221 -30.73 -4.56 16.59
N ASP A 222 -30.83 -4.77 15.29
CA ASP A 222 -31.25 -6.04 14.71
C ASP A 222 -30.20 -7.13 14.93
N LYS A 223 -28.92 -6.76 14.90
CA LYS A 223 -27.78 -7.67 15.11
C LYS A 223 -27.27 -7.67 16.56
N ARG A 224 -27.98 -7.04 17.49
CA ARG A 224 -27.55 -6.83 18.89
C ARG A 224 -27.15 -8.14 19.58
N GLU A 225 -27.97 -9.18 19.41
CA GLU A 225 -27.72 -10.49 20.03
C GLU A 225 -26.47 -11.17 19.44
N LEU A 226 -26.29 -11.11 18.12
CA LEU A 226 -25.11 -11.65 17.45
C LEU A 226 -23.83 -10.96 17.94
N ILE A 227 -23.82 -9.63 17.99
CA ILE A 227 -22.66 -8.84 18.44
C ILE A 227 -22.34 -9.15 19.90
N HIS A 228 -23.36 -9.22 20.76
CA HIS A 228 -23.20 -9.60 22.16
C HIS A 228 -22.51 -10.97 22.32
N MET A 229 -22.95 -11.97 21.55
CA MET A 229 -22.36 -13.31 21.58
C MET A 229 -20.94 -13.33 21.01
N LEU A 230 -20.66 -12.56 19.96
CA LEU A 230 -19.30 -12.41 19.44
C LEU A 230 -18.38 -11.78 20.50
N LEU A 231 -18.79 -10.67 21.11
CA LEU A 231 -18.02 -10.02 22.17
C LEU A 231 -17.78 -10.94 23.36
N GLU A 232 -18.77 -11.74 23.74
CA GLU A 232 -18.61 -12.76 24.79
C GLU A 232 -17.53 -13.80 24.42
N ILE A 233 -17.56 -14.35 23.21
CA ILE A 233 -16.56 -15.32 22.73
C ILE A 233 -15.16 -14.69 22.78
N TYR A 234 -15.00 -13.48 22.24
CA TYR A 234 -13.70 -12.80 22.20
C TYR A 234 -13.19 -12.41 23.60
N ALA A 235 -14.08 -12.05 24.53
CA ALA A 235 -13.71 -11.71 25.90
C ALA A 235 -13.25 -12.95 26.67
N LYS A 236 -13.97 -14.07 26.57
CA LYS A 236 -13.60 -15.35 27.19
C LYS A 236 -12.26 -15.87 26.69
N GLU A 237 -12.03 -15.76 25.38
CA GLU A 237 -10.78 -16.19 24.73
C GLU A 237 -9.64 -15.15 24.86
N LYS A 238 -9.92 -14.01 25.52
CA LYS A 238 -8.96 -12.91 25.70
C LYS A 238 -8.31 -12.49 24.38
N LYS A 239 -9.12 -12.31 23.34
CA LYS A 239 -8.66 -11.94 22.00
C LYS A 239 -9.04 -10.51 21.65
N LYS A 240 -8.38 -9.99 20.62
CA LYS A 240 -8.72 -8.70 20.01
C LYS A 240 -9.82 -8.90 18.98
N ILE A 241 -10.84 -8.05 19.02
CA ILE A 241 -11.89 -7.96 18.00
C ILE A 241 -11.66 -6.71 17.14
N PHE A 242 -11.86 -6.81 15.82
CA PHE A 242 -11.76 -5.69 14.88
C PHE A 242 -13.14 -5.35 14.33
N ILE A 243 -13.46 -4.06 14.31
CA ILE A 243 -14.78 -3.55 13.93
C ILE A 243 -14.60 -2.46 12.87
N LYS A 244 -15.33 -2.60 11.77
CA LYS A 244 -15.44 -1.60 10.69
C LYS A 244 -16.82 -0.94 10.76
N ASN A 245 -16.85 0.38 10.90
CA ASN A 245 -18.08 1.17 10.88
C ASN A 245 -18.43 1.51 9.42
N LYS A 246 -19.40 0.77 8.85
CA LYS A 246 -19.75 0.89 7.43
C LYS A 246 -20.37 2.24 7.08
N ASP A 247 -21.02 2.94 8.02
CA ASP A 247 -21.58 4.29 7.78
C ASP A 247 -20.50 5.36 7.58
N LYS A 248 -19.29 5.10 8.09
CA LYS A 248 -18.16 6.03 7.98
C LYS A 248 -17.24 5.67 6.85
N PHE A 249 -17.10 4.37 6.56
CA PHE A 249 -16.14 3.92 5.59
C PHE A 249 -16.48 2.52 5.08
N ASN A 250 -16.97 2.44 3.84
CA ASN A 250 -17.46 1.20 3.25
C ASN A 250 -16.46 0.49 2.32
N LEU A 251 -15.22 0.96 2.24
CA LEU A 251 -14.18 0.31 1.44
C LEU A 251 -13.61 -0.91 2.19
N PRO A 252 -12.85 -1.80 1.50
CA PRO A 252 -12.02 -2.77 2.18
C PRO A 252 -11.09 -2.08 3.18
N TYR A 253 -11.08 -2.59 4.41
CA TYR A 253 -10.25 -2.06 5.49
C TYR A 253 -9.66 -3.22 6.25
N PHE A 254 -8.34 -3.35 6.24
CA PHE A 254 -7.69 -4.54 6.79
C PHE A 254 -6.32 -4.24 7.36
N ILE A 255 -5.80 -5.17 8.15
CA ILE A 255 -4.59 -4.95 8.96
C ILE A 255 -3.53 -6.01 8.65
N GLY A 256 -2.35 -5.51 8.28
CA GLY A 256 -1.12 -6.30 8.20
C GLY A 256 -0.18 -6.01 9.37
N ASN A 257 1.04 -6.54 9.30
CA ASN A 257 2.06 -6.25 10.31
C ASN A 257 2.72 -4.89 10.10
N ALA A 258 2.68 -4.32 8.89
CA ALA A 258 3.17 -2.97 8.61
C ALA A 258 2.20 -1.89 9.07
N GLY A 259 0.89 -2.16 9.04
CA GLY A 259 -0.16 -1.21 9.41
C GLY A 259 -1.49 -1.55 8.78
N VAL A 260 -2.41 -0.59 8.83
CA VAL A 260 -3.71 -0.70 8.16
C VAL A 260 -3.61 -0.37 6.68
N TYR A 261 -4.49 -0.99 5.90
CA TYR A 261 -4.56 -0.87 4.45
C TYR A 261 -5.99 -0.54 4.03
N SER A 262 -6.12 0.36 3.07
CA SER A 262 -7.38 0.67 2.43
C SER A 262 -7.19 1.35 1.07
N PHE A 263 -8.29 1.77 0.47
CA PHE A 263 -8.37 2.48 -0.79
C PHE A 263 -8.88 3.91 -0.57
N ASP A 264 -8.98 4.66 -1.65
CA ASP A 264 -9.54 6.01 -1.73
C ASP A 264 -10.94 5.79 -2.27
N GLU A 265 -11.89 6.50 -1.68
CA GLU A 265 -13.29 6.25 -1.93
C GLU A 265 -13.67 6.60 -3.37
N ASP A 266 -13.18 7.73 -3.88
CA ASP A 266 -13.44 8.17 -5.24
C ASP A 266 -12.81 7.19 -6.25
N GLU A 267 -11.56 6.79 -6.03
CA GLU A 267 -10.90 5.82 -6.90
C GLU A 267 -11.57 4.44 -6.87
N TRP A 268 -11.96 3.96 -5.68
CA TRP A 268 -12.64 2.68 -5.52
C TRP A 268 -14.00 2.67 -6.21
N ASN A 269 -14.76 3.76 -6.07
CA ASN A 269 -16.09 3.89 -6.67
C ASN A 269 -16.02 4.13 -8.18
N SER A 270 -14.92 4.68 -8.70
CA SER A 270 -14.71 4.89 -10.14
C SER A 270 -14.60 3.61 -10.97
N ILE A 271 -14.29 2.47 -10.34
CA ILE A 271 -14.19 1.18 -11.02
C ILE A 271 -15.54 0.46 -10.94
N GLU A 272 -16.27 0.43 -12.06
CA GLU A 272 -17.57 -0.23 -12.19
C GLU A 272 -17.46 -1.75 -11.94
N ASP A 273 -16.63 -2.45 -12.72
CA ASP A 273 -16.40 -3.89 -12.55
C ASP A 273 -15.02 -4.16 -11.93
N LYS A 274 -15.01 -4.24 -10.60
CA LYS A 274 -13.79 -4.50 -9.83
C LYS A 274 -13.23 -5.89 -10.13
N PRO A 275 -11.94 -6.04 -10.44
CA PRO A 275 -11.36 -7.36 -10.65
C PRO A 275 -11.36 -8.15 -9.34
N ILE A 276 -11.39 -9.48 -9.46
CA ILE A 276 -11.37 -10.42 -8.32
C ILE A 276 -10.21 -10.12 -7.38
N PHE A 277 -9.04 -9.86 -7.96
CA PHE A 277 -7.82 -9.54 -7.24
C PHE A 277 -7.51 -8.06 -7.43
N ILE A 278 -7.16 -7.38 -6.35
CA ILE A 278 -6.75 -5.97 -6.37
C ILE A 278 -5.53 -5.80 -5.48
N ALA A 279 -4.42 -5.30 -6.01
CA ALA A 279 -3.30 -4.87 -5.20
C ALA A 279 -3.67 -3.59 -4.46
N CYS A 280 -3.55 -3.61 -3.13
CA CYS A 280 -3.75 -2.43 -2.30
C CYS A 280 -2.43 -1.69 -2.09
N SER A 281 -1.37 -2.42 -1.73
CA SER A 281 -0.05 -1.85 -1.49
C SER A 281 1.02 -2.56 -2.29
N GLN A 282 1.78 -1.78 -3.05
CA GLN A 282 2.95 -2.22 -3.77
C GLN A 282 4.17 -2.25 -2.84
N SER A 283 4.58 -1.08 -2.35
CA SER A 283 5.79 -0.89 -1.56
C SER A 283 5.51 -0.06 -0.31
N THR A 284 6.24 -0.31 0.78
CA THR A 284 6.06 0.37 2.05
C THR A 284 7.40 0.77 2.64
N VAL A 285 7.51 2.02 3.07
CA VAL A 285 8.62 2.54 3.86
C VAL A 285 8.06 3.08 5.16
N ILE A 286 8.68 2.72 6.27
CA ILE A 286 8.33 3.19 7.61
C ILE A 286 9.33 4.28 8.00
N VAL A 287 8.83 5.38 8.56
CA VAL A 287 9.61 6.54 9.03
C VAL A 287 9.40 6.70 10.52
N ASP A 288 10.47 6.58 11.29
CA ASP A 288 10.50 6.90 12.71
C ASP A 288 10.62 8.41 12.91
N VAL A 289 9.45 9.04 13.14
CA VAL A 289 9.31 10.49 13.24
C VAL A 289 10.04 11.01 14.47
N LYS A 290 9.92 10.32 15.61
CA LYS A 290 10.64 10.72 16.83
C LYS A 290 12.15 10.68 16.61
N LYS A 291 12.68 9.57 16.08
CA LYS A 291 14.12 9.43 15.87
C LYS A 291 14.64 10.44 14.84
N PHE A 292 13.86 10.76 13.82
CA PHE A 292 14.17 11.88 12.92
C PHE A 292 14.35 13.20 13.70
N TYR A 293 13.42 13.54 14.58
CA TYR A 293 13.50 14.76 15.38
C TYR A 293 14.63 14.74 16.41
N ASP A 294 14.89 13.60 17.05
CA ASP A 294 16.04 13.46 17.96
C ASP A 294 17.36 13.74 17.23
N HIS A 295 17.48 13.33 15.96
CA HIS A 295 18.69 13.52 15.15
C HIS A 295 18.83 14.90 14.53
N TYR A 296 17.74 15.54 14.11
CA TYR A 296 17.78 16.76 13.28
C TYR A 296 17.06 17.96 13.89
N GLY A 297 16.48 17.80 15.08
CA GLY A 297 15.53 18.74 15.65
C GLY A 297 14.24 18.83 14.85
N PHE A 298 13.34 19.70 15.30
CA PHE A 298 12.10 20.01 14.59
C PHE A 298 12.38 20.82 13.32
N ASN A 299 12.70 20.14 12.21
CA ASN A 299 13.08 20.77 10.94
C ASN A 299 12.15 20.33 9.79
N LEU A 300 11.19 21.21 9.46
CA LEU A 300 10.21 20.96 8.40
C LEU A 300 10.85 20.76 7.02
N VAL A 301 11.90 21.52 6.70
CA VAL A 301 12.56 21.46 5.38
C VAL A 301 13.18 20.09 5.19
N ARG A 302 13.96 19.62 6.17
CA ARG A 302 14.59 18.30 6.12
C ARG A 302 13.59 17.15 6.14
N PHE A 303 12.49 17.28 6.87
CA PHE A 303 11.46 16.24 6.88
C PHE A 303 10.77 16.14 5.52
N LYS A 304 10.47 17.28 4.88
CA LYS A 304 9.99 17.32 3.50
C LYS A 304 10.99 16.70 2.53
N GLU A 305 12.29 16.98 2.67
CA GLU A 305 13.34 16.36 1.84
C GLU A 305 13.38 14.84 2.00
N LEU A 306 13.30 14.33 3.23
CA LEU A 306 13.20 12.89 3.50
C LEU A 306 12.03 12.25 2.76
N LEU A 307 10.82 12.82 2.90
CA LEU A 307 9.62 12.30 2.26
C LEU A 307 9.67 12.40 0.73
N MET A 308 10.32 13.42 0.17
CA MET A 308 10.57 13.54 -1.26
C MET A 308 11.58 12.51 -1.77
N ASN A 309 12.61 12.19 -0.98
CA ASN A 309 13.56 11.13 -1.32
C ASN A 309 12.87 9.76 -1.34
N ILE A 310 11.99 9.49 -0.38
CA ILE A 310 11.16 8.27 -0.38
C ILE A 310 10.25 8.25 -1.61
N SER A 311 9.59 9.36 -1.93
CA SER A 311 8.71 9.47 -3.09
C SER A 311 9.44 9.24 -4.42
N THR A 312 10.64 9.78 -4.56
CA THR A 312 11.51 9.58 -5.74
C THR A 312 11.99 8.13 -5.83
N SER A 313 12.24 7.50 -4.69
CA SER A 313 12.59 6.08 -4.63
C SER A 313 11.42 5.22 -5.11
N PHE A 314 10.20 5.46 -4.64
CA PHE A 314 9.03 4.76 -5.14
C PHE A 314 8.83 4.97 -6.63
N LEU A 315 9.03 6.18 -7.15
CA LEU A 315 8.94 6.44 -8.60
C LEU A 315 9.89 5.54 -9.40
N SER A 316 11.12 5.36 -8.91
CA SER A 316 12.15 4.56 -9.59
C SER A 316 11.87 3.05 -9.51
N LEU A 317 11.35 2.58 -8.39
CA LEU A 317 11.06 1.16 -8.15
C LEU A 317 9.76 0.70 -8.81
N ASN A 318 8.76 1.59 -8.89
CA ASN A 318 7.40 1.26 -9.31
C ASN A 318 7.34 0.56 -10.70
N PRO A 319 8.00 1.03 -11.76
CA PRO A 319 7.96 0.36 -13.07
C PRO A 319 8.55 -1.05 -13.05
N ILE A 320 9.64 -1.24 -12.29
CA ILE A 320 10.34 -2.53 -12.16
C ILE A 320 9.44 -3.53 -11.45
N GLN A 321 8.92 -3.14 -10.29
CA GLN A 321 8.03 -3.97 -9.48
C GLN A 321 6.76 -4.32 -10.25
N ARG A 322 6.08 -3.34 -10.88
CA ARG A 322 4.87 -3.62 -11.66
C ARG A 322 5.13 -4.59 -12.79
N LYS A 323 6.26 -4.49 -13.50
CA LYS A 323 6.61 -5.45 -14.54
C LYS A 323 6.71 -6.87 -13.97
N LYS A 324 7.53 -7.06 -12.94
CA LYS A 324 7.75 -8.37 -12.29
C LYS A 324 6.44 -8.97 -11.75
N ILE A 325 5.62 -8.15 -11.11
CA ILE A 325 4.32 -8.58 -10.57
C ILE A 325 3.34 -8.95 -11.68
N ARG A 326 3.26 -8.16 -12.76
CA ARG A 326 2.41 -8.50 -13.91
C ARG A 326 2.82 -9.81 -14.56
N ASP A 327 4.12 -10.03 -14.74
CA ASP A 327 4.66 -11.26 -15.31
C ASP A 327 4.30 -12.46 -14.41
N TYR A 328 4.53 -12.35 -13.09
CA TYR A 328 4.13 -13.39 -12.13
C TYR A 328 2.64 -13.69 -12.16
N PHE A 329 1.78 -12.68 -12.08
CA PHE A 329 0.33 -12.86 -12.02
C PHE A 329 -0.23 -13.46 -13.31
N LYS A 330 0.26 -13.02 -14.46
CA LYS A 330 -0.14 -13.56 -15.77
C LYS A 330 0.13 -15.05 -15.87
N ASP A 331 1.26 -15.52 -15.33
CA ASP A 331 1.68 -16.91 -15.47
C ASP A 331 1.10 -17.82 -14.37
N ASN A 332 0.73 -17.26 -13.21
CA ASN A 332 0.40 -18.05 -12.03
C ASN A 332 -1.04 -17.89 -11.53
N ILE A 333 -1.70 -16.76 -11.79
CA ILE A 333 -3.02 -16.45 -11.22
C ILE A 333 -4.09 -16.61 -12.32
N PRO A 334 -5.05 -17.56 -12.15
CA PRO A 334 -6.14 -17.71 -13.10
C PRO A 334 -7.00 -16.44 -13.11
N ASN A 335 -7.62 -16.14 -14.26
CA ASN A 335 -8.45 -14.95 -14.44
C ASN A 335 -7.73 -13.64 -14.08
N TYR A 336 -6.42 -13.56 -14.36
CA TYR A 336 -5.66 -12.33 -14.17
C TYR A 336 -6.23 -11.18 -14.99
N HIS A 337 -6.53 -10.06 -14.31
CA HIS A 337 -6.93 -8.81 -14.93
C HIS A 337 -5.73 -7.84 -14.98
N ARG A 338 -5.54 -7.18 -16.14
CA ARG A 338 -4.47 -6.18 -16.31
C ARG A 338 -4.55 -5.03 -15.30
N ASP A 339 -5.74 -4.81 -14.77
CA ASP A 339 -6.10 -3.73 -13.85
C ASP A 339 -5.89 -4.13 -12.37
N PHE A 340 -5.34 -5.31 -12.09
CA PHE A 340 -4.96 -5.75 -10.74
C PHE A 340 -4.16 -4.70 -9.95
N LEU A 341 -3.27 -3.98 -10.64
CA LEU A 341 -2.42 -2.93 -10.05
C LEU A 341 -3.02 -1.54 -10.17
N GLU A 342 -4.23 -1.39 -10.70
CA GLU A 342 -4.83 -0.08 -10.96
C GLU A 342 -4.91 0.72 -9.67
N LEU A 343 -5.60 0.22 -8.64
CA LEU A 343 -5.78 0.91 -7.36
C LEU A 343 -4.58 0.86 -6.41
N SER A 344 -3.47 0.26 -6.83
CA SER A 344 -2.33 0.01 -5.95
C SER A 344 -1.58 1.29 -5.57
N ARG A 345 -1.09 1.32 -4.33
CA ARG A 345 -0.38 2.46 -3.75
C ARG A 345 0.96 2.07 -3.16
N ASN A 346 1.81 3.06 -2.96
CA ASN A 346 2.98 2.93 -2.11
C ASN A 346 2.67 3.60 -0.77
N TYR A 347 3.13 3.05 0.33
CA TYR A 347 2.84 3.58 1.66
C TYR A 347 4.10 4.18 2.27
N VAL A 348 3.98 5.42 2.76
CA VAL A 348 4.88 5.96 3.77
C VAL A 348 4.17 5.87 5.11
N ARG A 349 4.70 5.04 6.00
CA ARG A 349 4.10 4.80 7.31
C ARG A 349 4.85 5.55 8.39
N LEU A 350 4.14 6.33 9.20
CA LEU A 350 4.72 7.10 10.27
C LEU A 350 4.71 6.29 11.57
N TRP A 351 5.88 6.15 12.16
CA TRP A 351 6.15 5.49 13.43
C TRP A 351 6.50 6.52 14.48
N ASN A 352 6.01 6.32 15.72
CA ASN A 352 6.28 7.22 16.86
C ASN A 352 6.08 8.72 16.53
N PHE A 353 5.00 9.06 15.82
CA PHE A 353 4.70 10.44 15.44
C PHE A 353 3.92 11.23 16.51
N GLY A 354 3.82 10.70 17.73
CA GLY A 354 3.48 11.50 18.90
C GLY A 354 2.01 11.85 19.09
N LEU A 355 1.05 11.08 18.58
CA LEU A 355 -0.39 11.30 18.87
C LEU A 355 -0.69 11.42 20.38
N LEU A 356 0.10 10.73 21.20
CA LEU A 356 -0.04 10.60 22.67
C LEU A 356 1.28 10.86 23.43
N GLU A 357 2.33 11.39 22.78
CA GLU A 357 3.60 11.70 23.46
C GLU A 357 3.58 13.15 23.97
N PRO A 358 3.66 13.40 25.30
CA PRO A 358 3.60 14.76 25.85
C PRO A 358 4.77 15.66 25.43
N GLU A 359 5.91 15.05 25.09
CA GLU A 359 7.17 15.74 24.77
C GLU A 359 7.23 16.25 23.32
N LEU A 360 6.32 15.80 22.46
CA LEU A 360 6.25 16.23 21.06
C LEU A 360 5.18 17.30 20.92
N GLU A 361 5.55 18.45 20.34
CA GLU A 361 4.61 19.53 20.00
C GLU A 361 3.65 19.06 18.89
N LYS A 362 2.56 18.40 19.31
CA LYS A 362 1.60 17.72 18.45
C LYS A 362 1.11 18.56 17.29
N GLU A 363 0.72 19.81 17.56
CA GLU A 363 0.23 20.75 16.55
C GLU A 363 1.26 20.95 15.44
N LYS A 364 2.53 21.10 15.83
CA LYS A 364 3.61 21.28 14.85
C LYS A 364 3.86 19.98 14.07
N VAL A 365 3.83 18.81 14.73
CA VAL A 365 3.99 17.52 14.02
C VAL A 365 2.88 17.32 12.99
N LEU A 366 1.63 17.61 13.35
CA LEU A 366 0.49 17.52 12.43
C LEU A 366 0.60 18.53 11.28
N GLU A 367 1.08 19.75 11.55
CA GLU A 367 1.37 20.73 10.51
C GLU A 367 2.43 20.21 9.52
N ILE A 368 3.50 19.58 10.01
CA ILE A 368 4.53 18.98 9.17
C ILE A 368 3.97 17.84 8.32
N ILE A 369 3.17 16.95 8.92
CA ILE A 369 2.57 15.82 8.21
C ILE A 369 1.65 16.36 7.10
N GLY A 370 0.76 17.31 7.41
CA GLY A 370 -0.15 17.92 6.44
C GLY A 370 0.58 18.60 5.29
N LYS A 371 1.53 19.50 5.59
CA LYS A 371 2.32 20.20 4.56
C LYS A 371 3.22 19.27 3.74
N SER A 372 3.58 18.10 4.28
CA SER A 372 4.35 17.11 3.53
C SER A 372 3.46 16.24 2.67
N LYS A 373 2.24 15.91 3.15
CA LYS A 373 1.21 15.23 2.37
C LYS A 373 0.86 16.00 1.11
N GLU A 374 0.56 17.29 1.22
CA GLU A 374 0.29 18.17 0.07
C GLU A 374 1.40 18.09 -0.98
N LYS A 375 2.67 18.13 -0.53
CA LYS A 375 3.83 18.07 -1.44
C LYS A 375 3.99 16.70 -2.11
N ILE A 376 3.69 15.61 -1.40
CA ILE A 376 3.69 14.24 -1.97
C ILE A 376 2.55 14.12 -2.99
N ASP A 377 1.37 14.62 -2.66
CA ASP A 377 0.20 14.59 -3.55
C ASP A 377 0.45 15.40 -4.83
N ASP A 378 1.04 16.60 -4.73
CA ASP A 378 1.46 17.39 -5.88
C ASP A 378 2.51 16.66 -6.74
N PHE A 379 3.50 16.03 -6.10
CA PHE A 379 4.51 15.27 -6.80
C PHE A 379 3.91 14.08 -7.56
N THR A 380 3.05 13.29 -6.91
CA THR A 380 2.39 12.13 -7.53
C THR A 380 1.53 12.55 -8.71
N GLN A 381 0.69 13.58 -8.55
CA GLN A 381 -0.13 14.11 -9.65
C GLN A 381 0.72 14.64 -10.80
N MET A 382 1.81 15.35 -10.51
CA MET A 382 2.72 15.87 -11.52
C MET A 382 3.37 14.71 -12.30
N GLN A 383 3.87 13.69 -11.61
CA GLN A 383 4.47 12.52 -12.27
C GLN A 383 3.43 11.79 -13.13
N ASP A 384 2.25 11.48 -12.59
CA ASP A 384 1.19 10.82 -13.35
C ASP A 384 0.84 11.60 -14.64
N ARG A 385 0.73 12.93 -14.56
CA ARG A 385 0.52 13.79 -15.75
C ARG A 385 1.68 13.69 -16.74
N ILE A 386 2.93 13.72 -16.29
CA ILE A 386 4.12 13.60 -17.14
C ILE A 386 4.14 12.25 -17.85
N TYR A 387 3.96 11.16 -17.11
CA TYR A 387 4.01 9.79 -17.61
C TYR A 387 2.87 9.49 -18.58
N ASN A 388 1.64 9.90 -18.25
CA ASN A 388 0.50 9.84 -19.16
C ASN A 388 0.76 10.64 -20.45
N SER A 389 1.32 11.85 -20.33
CA SER A 389 1.71 12.67 -21.49
C SER A 389 2.81 12.05 -22.35
N CYS A 390 3.57 11.08 -21.83
CA CYS A 390 4.60 10.33 -22.56
C CYS A 390 4.06 9.01 -23.17
N GLY A 391 2.77 8.71 -23.00
CA GLY A 391 2.18 7.45 -23.42
C GLY A 391 2.72 6.24 -22.64
N MET A 392 3.18 6.48 -21.41
CA MET A 392 3.69 5.47 -20.48
C MET A 392 2.88 5.60 -19.19
N PRO A 393 1.64 5.08 -19.12
CA PRO A 393 0.81 5.21 -17.93
C PRO A 393 1.47 4.45 -16.77
N ILE A 394 2.26 5.17 -15.99
CA ILE A 394 2.77 4.74 -14.69
C ILE A 394 1.93 5.51 -13.69
N ARG A 395 1.09 4.78 -12.94
CA ARG A 395 0.36 5.34 -11.81
C ARG A 395 1.24 5.28 -10.58
N LEU A 396 1.68 6.42 -10.08
CA LEU A 396 2.41 6.55 -8.83
C LEU A 396 1.48 7.18 -7.79
N LYS A 397 0.81 6.35 -6.99
CA LYS A 397 0.09 6.82 -5.81
C LYS A 397 0.94 6.55 -4.58
N ILE A 398 1.03 7.54 -3.69
CA ILE A 398 1.71 7.44 -2.40
C ILE A 398 0.69 7.80 -1.32
N ALA A 399 0.49 6.89 -0.38
CA ALA A 399 -0.38 7.03 0.77
C ALA A 399 0.46 7.31 2.02
N LEU A 400 0.04 8.26 2.85
CA LEU A 400 0.55 8.43 4.20
C LEU A 400 -0.36 7.69 5.18
N ASN A 401 0.23 6.91 6.08
CA ASN A 401 -0.53 6.16 7.07
C ASN A 401 0.28 5.95 8.36
N GLU A 402 -0.34 5.40 9.39
CA GLU A 402 0.34 4.94 10.60
C GLU A 402 1.04 3.59 10.36
N ALA A 403 2.16 3.39 11.07
CA ALA A 403 2.85 2.10 11.17
C ALA A 403 2.30 1.28 12.37
N ALA A 404 1.99 0.01 12.16
CA ALA A 404 1.55 -0.88 13.24
C ALA A 404 2.72 -1.27 14.15
N LYS A 405 2.45 -1.43 15.47
CA LYS A 405 3.43 -1.77 16.53
C LYS A 405 4.38 -2.94 16.22
N THR A 406 4.00 -3.84 15.32
CA THR A 406 4.78 -5.01 14.93
C THR A 406 5.86 -4.73 13.87
N SER A 407 5.90 -3.51 13.32
CA SER A 407 6.68 -3.20 12.11
C SER A 407 8.12 -2.74 12.38
N GLY A 408 8.39 -2.10 13.51
CA GLY A 408 9.63 -1.37 13.77
C GLY A 408 10.75 -2.17 14.46
N LYS A 409 11.16 -3.34 13.95
CA LYS A 409 12.24 -4.14 14.56
C LYS A 409 13.57 -3.37 14.67
N ASP A 410 13.85 -2.53 13.68
CA ASP A 410 15.09 -1.73 13.58
C ASP A 410 14.88 -0.24 13.90
N LEU A 411 13.67 0.12 14.32
CA LEU A 411 13.26 1.47 14.69
C LEU A 411 13.34 1.66 16.21
N SER A 412 13.07 2.88 16.69
CA SER A 412 12.94 3.11 18.13
C SER A 412 11.76 2.33 18.72
N SER A 413 11.84 2.03 20.02
CA SER A 413 10.78 1.30 20.72
C SER A 413 9.42 1.98 20.54
N ALA A 414 8.40 1.19 20.24
CA ALA A 414 7.04 1.70 20.06
C ALA A 414 6.55 2.40 21.33
N LYS A 415 6.23 3.69 21.21
CA LYS A 415 5.66 4.48 22.32
C LYS A 415 4.13 4.61 22.25
N PHE A 416 3.50 4.07 21.22
CA PHE A 416 2.05 4.07 21.10
C PHE A 416 1.41 3.27 22.25
N SER A 417 0.57 3.95 23.03
CA SER A 417 -0.21 3.35 24.10
C SER A 417 -1.67 3.22 23.65
N PRO A 418 -2.27 2.02 23.68
CA PRO A 418 -3.69 1.88 23.42
C PRO A 418 -4.51 2.70 24.42
N MET A 419 -5.69 3.16 24.01
CA MET A 419 -6.62 3.85 24.90
C MET A 419 -7.17 2.85 25.91
N LYS A 420 -6.76 2.96 27.18
CA LYS A 420 -7.27 2.08 28.24
C LYS A 420 -8.72 2.42 28.56
N VAL A 421 -9.58 1.41 28.54
CA VAL A 421 -10.99 1.51 28.91
C VAL A 421 -11.23 0.65 30.14
N GLU A 422 -11.60 1.28 31.25
CA GLU A 422 -11.91 0.57 32.50
C GLU A 422 -13.41 0.29 32.62
N ASN A 423 -14.24 1.17 32.06
CA ASN A 423 -15.69 1.07 32.01
C ASN A 423 -16.24 2.05 30.96
N PHE A 424 -17.57 2.03 30.78
CA PHE A 424 -18.27 2.93 29.86
C PHE A 424 -18.02 4.42 30.14
N ASN A 425 -17.89 4.84 31.41
CA ASN A 425 -17.64 6.23 31.76
C ASN A 425 -16.24 6.70 31.34
N SER A 426 -15.25 5.81 31.25
CA SER A 426 -13.93 6.14 30.68
C SER A 426 -14.08 6.63 29.23
N ILE A 427 -14.96 5.99 28.44
CA ILE A 427 -15.23 6.41 27.06
C ILE A 427 -15.87 7.80 27.03
N LEU A 428 -16.86 8.05 27.88
CA LEU A 428 -17.60 9.30 27.93
C LEU A 428 -16.75 10.50 28.40
N ASN A 429 -15.96 10.33 29.47
CA ASN A 429 -15.37 11.47 30.17
C ASN A 429 -13.90 11.70 29.82
N GLU A 430 -13.12 10.63 29.61
CA GLU A 430 -11.66 10.73 29.54
C GLU A 430 -11.11 10.50 28.13
N LEU A 431 -11.83 9.72 27.32
CA LEU A 431 -11.37 9.32 26.00
C LEU A 431 -12.01 10.13 24.87
N GLU A 432 -13.12 10.85 25.11
CA GLU A 432 -13.78 11.62 24.04
C GLU A 432 -12.82 12.61 23.37
N GLY A 433 -11.99 13.31 24.15
CA GLY A 433 -10.92 14.17 23.63
C GLY A 433 -9.90 13.40 22.77
N LYS A 434 -9.37 12.26 23.27
CA LYS A 434 -8.39 11.44 22.54
C LYS A 434 -8.96 10.80 21.28
N ILE A 435 -10.25 10.46 21.29
CA ILE A 435 -10.98 9.96 20.12
C ILE A 435 -11.11 11.09 19.10
N GLY A 436 -11.53 12.29 19.54
CA GLY A 436 -11.60 13.48 18.69
C GLY A 436 -10.26 13.81 18.03
N GLU A 437 -9.16 13.72 18.78
CA GLU A 437 -7.81 13.88 18.25
C GLU A 437 -7.42 12.79 17.25
N THR A 438 -7.76 11.53 17.53
CA THR A 438 -7.53 10.40 16.62
C THR A 438 -8.28 10.61 15.30
N VAL A 439 -9.53 11.08 15.35
CA VAL A 439 -10.31 11.47 14.18
C VAL A 439 -9.66 12.64 13.45
N LYS A 440 -9.15 13.65 14.16
CA LYS A 440 -8.42 14.77 13.54
C LYS A 440 -7.16 14.30 12.82
N VAL A 441 -6.40 13.34 13.38
CA VAL A 441 -5.23 12.78 12.71
C VAL A 441 -5.63 11.93 11.50
N SER A 442 -6.76 11.22 11.59
CA SER A 442 -7.25 10.39 10.49
C SER A 442 -7.44 11.14 9.17
N SER A 443 -7.72 12.45 9.20
CA SER A 443 -7.84 13.26 7.97
C SER A 443 -6.51 13.47 7.24
N TYR A 444 -5.37 13.23 7.90
CA TYR A 444 -4.05 13.32 7.28
C TYR A 444 -3.57 11.97 6.71
N PHE A 445 -4.27 10.87 7.01
CA PHE A 445 -3.87 9.54 6.55
C PHE A 445 -4.85 8.97 5.54
N ASP A 446 -4.28 8.43 4.46
CA ASP A 446 -5.04 7.77 3.40
C ASP A 446 -5.55 6.43 3.94
N GLY A 447 -6.87 6.34 4.15
CA GLY A 447 -7.52 5.24 4.85
C GLY A 447 -7.60 5.43 6.37
N GLY A 448 -7.29 6.60 6.93
CA GLY A 448 -7.51 6.90 8.34
C GLY A 448 -6.51 6.28 9.33
N VAL A 449 -6.86 6.31 10.61
CA VAL A 449 -6.05 5.84 11.76
C VAL A 449 -6.71 4.63 12.41
N HIS A 450 -5.90 3.66 12.84
CA HIS A 450 -6.40 2.54 13.63
C HIS A 450 -6.56 2.93 15.11
N ALA A 451 -7.80 3.16 15.55
CA ALA A 451 -8.06 3.35 16.97
C ALA A 451 -7.98 2.00 17.72
N MET A 452 -7.06 1.89 18.68
CA MET A 452 -6.92 0.70 19.52
C MET A 452 -7.34 1.00 20.96
N PHE A 453 -8.41 0.33 21.40
CA PHE A 453 -8.89 0.36 22.77
C PHE A 453 -8.43 -0.90 23.50
N GLN A 454 -7.93 -0.76 24.72
CA GLN A 454 -7.58 -1.87 25.59
C GLN A 454 -8.56 -1.91 26.77
N ARG A 455 -9.44 -2.90 26.79
CA ARG A 455 -10.37 -3.09 27.91
C ARG A 455 -9.63 -3.78 29.05
N VAL A 456 -9.71 -3.20 30.25
CA VAL A 456 -9.06 -3.72 31.46
C VAL A 456 -10.03 -3.83 32.63
N GLY A 457 -9.83 -4.81 33.49
CA GLY A 457 -10.65 -5.01 34.68
C GLY A 457 -11.75 -6.07 34.49
N LYS A 458 -12.60 -6.20 35.51
CA LYS A 458 -13.67 -7.20 35.55
C LYS A 458 -14.85 -6.76 34.70
N ILE A 459 -15.44 -7.70 33.96
CA ILE A 459 -16.76 -7.53 33.34
C ILE A 459 -17.69 -8.64 33.78
N GLU A 460 -18.91 -8.26 34.15
CA GLU A 460 -19.94 -9.21 34.58
C GLU A 460 -20.80 -9.69 33.40
N SER A 461 -20.86 -8.87 32.34
CA SER A 461 -21.61 -9.21 31.13
C SER A 461 -21.00 -8.58 29.89
N SER A 462 -20.97 -9.33 28.77
CA SER A 462 -20.65 -8.78 27.45
C SER A 462 -21.65 -7.71 26.98
N LYS A 463 -22.79 -7.51 27.67
CA LYS A 463 -23.67 -6.35 27.46
C LYS A 463 -22.97 -5.02 27.73
N GLU A 464 -22.03 -4.97 28.66
CA GLU A 464 -21.22 -3.78 28.92
C GLU A 464 -20.36 -3.44 27.69
N LEU A 465 -19.65 -4.44 27.16
CA LEU A 465 -18.85 -4.31 25.94
C LEU A 465 -19.71 -3.90 24.75
N LEU A 466 -20.92 -4.45 24.64
CA LEU A 466 -21.84 -4.09 23.58
C LEU A 466 -22.24 -2.61 23.68
N ASN A 467 -22.54 -2.09 24.87
CA ASN A 467 -22.87 -0.67 25.05
C ASN A 467 -21.68 0.23 24.68
N GLU A 468 -20.46 -0.15 25.07
CA GLU A 468 -19.21 0.53 24.70
C GLU A 468 -19.04 0.56 23.16
N VAL A 469 -19.12 -0.60 22.50
CA VAL A 469 -19.00 -0.73 21.04
C VAL A 469 -20.12 0.03 20.31
N SER A 470 -21.37 -0.10 20.75
CA SER A 470 -22.50 0.63 20.18
C SER A 470 -22.31 2.14 20.30
N HIS A 471 -21.79 2.63 21.42
CA HIS A 471 -21.46 4.05 21.57
C HIS A 471 -20.36 4.48 20.58
N LEU A 472 -19.30 3.68 20.43
CA LEU A 472 -18.23 3.97 19.47
C LEU A 472 -18.75 4.03 18.02
N ILE A 473 -19.67 3.16 17.64
CA ILE A 473 -20.25 3.15 16.28
C ILE A 473 -21.25 4.30 16.11
N ASN A 474 -22.10 4.55 17.11
CA ASN A 474 -23.19 5.53 17.03
C ASN A 474 -22.74 6.98 17.06
N ASN A 475 -21.73 7.28 17.89
CA ASN A 475 -21.36 8.63 18.27
C ASN A 475 -19.99 9.04 17.70
N ASN A 476 -19.11 8.09 17.42
CA ASN A 476 -17.76 8.42 16.97
C ASN A 476 -17.60 8.27 15.45
N LYS A 477 -16.85 9.19 14.85
CA LYS A 477 -16.51 9.19 13.41
C LYS A 477 -15.40 8.18 13.06
N LEU A 478 -15.20 7.15 13.88
CA LEU A 478 -14.14 6.17 13.66
C LEU A 478 -14.59 5.16 12.58
N ALA A 479 -13.86 5.14 11.47
CA ALA A 479 -14.04 4.18 10.39
C ALA A 479 -13.71 2.74 10.80
N PHE A 480 -12.64 2.58 11.58
CA PHE A 480 -12.09 1.28 11.96
C PHE A 480 -11.44 1.35 13.33
N PHE A 481 -11.75 0.37 14.18
CA PHE A 481 -11.16 0.27 15.50
C PHE A 481 -11.00 -1.19 15.95
N SER A 482 -10.14 -1.41 16.94
CA SER A 482 -10.05 -2.71 17.60
C SER A 482 -10.23 -2.59 19.09
N TYR A 483 -10.88 -3.60 19.65
CA TYR A 483 -11.06 -3.77 21.09
C TYR A 483 -10.20 -4.94 21.56
N ASP A 484 -9.17 -4.66 22.34
CA ASP A 484 -8.26 -5.64 22.91
C ASP A 484 -8.75 -6.08 24.29
N LEU A 485 -9.27 -7.31 24.36
CA LEU A 485 -9.89 -7.87 25.55
C LEU A 485 -8.91 -8.72 26.38
N ARG A 486 -7.62 -8.67 26.09
CA ARG A 486 -6.61 -9.45 26.85
C ARG A 486 -6.51 -9.07 28.32
N GLY A 487 -6.84 -7.82 28.65
CA GLY A 487 -6.84 -7.30 30.03
C GLY A 487 -8.13 -7.54 30.80
N VAL A 488 -9.09 -8.28 30.22
CA VAL A 488 -10.41 -8.49 30.81
C VAL A 488 -10.42 -9.72 31.72
N GLU A 489 -11.05 -9.55 32.88
CA GLU A 489 -11.45 -10.64 33.77
C GLU A 489 -12.93 -10.92 33.56
N TYR A 490 -13.24 -11.92 32.73
CA TYR A 490 -14.62 -12.32 32.44
C TYR A 490 -15.13 -13.21 33.58
N GLY A 491 -16.11 -12.72 34.33
CA GLY A 491 -16.74 -13.41 35.47
C GLY A 491 -17.84 -14.37 35.09
#